data_AF-A0AAN8UCQ6-F1
#
_entry.id   AF-A0AAN8UCQ6-F1
#
_cell.length_a   1.000
_cell.length_b   1.000
_cell.length_c   1.000
_cell.angle_alpha   90.00
_cell.angle_beta   90.00
_cell.angle_gamma   90.00
#
_symmetry.space_group_name_H-M   'P 1'
#
loop_
_entity.id
_entity.type
_entity.pdbx_description
1 polymer ?
#
loop_
_entity_poly.entity_id
_entity_poly.type
_entity_poly.pdbx_seq_one_letter_code
_entity_poly.pdbx_strand_id
1 'polypeptide(L)'
;MENGGYNHEIPENANEHCPGPQSESAGKLDACQGCPNQEACATAPKGPDPDLLAIVERMATVKHKILVLSGKGGVGKSTVSAQLAFALAAMDFQVGLLDIDICGPSIPKMLGLEGQDIHQSNLGWSPVYVESNLGVMSIGFMLPDPDEAVIWRGPRKNGLIKQFLKDVYWGELDFLVVDAPPGTSDEHISIVQFLQATGIDGAIIVTTPQQVSLIDVRKEVSFCKKVGVQVLGVVENMSGLCQPLSDFTFMQMAETGEHRDATSWVLQCLREKAPEVLNLVACTEVFDSSGGGAAKMCEEVGVPFLGKVPLDPQLCKAAEEGRSCFADHRCRVSAPALKGIIEKLVANKI
;
A
#
# COMPACT_ATOMS: atom_id res chain seq x y z
N MET A 1 -17.79 -29.06 -29.21
CA MET A 1 -18.42 -29.87 -28.15
C MET A 1 -17.95 -29.32 -26.83
N GLU A 2 -18.91 -28.99 -25.98
CA GLU A 2 -18.82 -28.63 -24.55
C GLU A 2 -18.09 -27.32 -24.18
N ASN A 3 -18.86 -26.23 -24.20
CA ASN A 3 -18.62 -25.04 -23.38
C ASN A 3 -18.94 -25.38 -21.91
N GLY A 4 -17.93 -25.77 -21.14
CA GLY A 4 -18.01 -25.90 -19.69
C GLY A 4 -18.00 -24.52 -19.01
N GLY A 5 -19.13 -23.81 -19.05
CA GLY A 5 -19.38 -22.65 -18.19
C GLY A 5 -20.01 -23.14 -16.89
N TYR A 6 -19.29 -23.02 -15.78
CA TYR A 6 -19.80 -23.32 -14.45
C TYR A 6 -21.05 -22.46 -14.14
N ASN A 7 -22.23 -23.09 -14.09
CA ASN A 7 -23.51 -22.54 -13.64
C ASN A 7 -23.50 -22.29 -12.11
N HIS A 8 -22.64 -21.40 -11.63
CA HIS A 8 -22.55 -21.08 -10.20
C HIS A 8 -23.50 -19.96 -9.73
N GLU A 9 -24.37 -19.43 -10.60
CA GLU A 9 -25.20 -18.26 -10.29
C GLU A 9 -26.66 -18.56 -9.95
N ILE A 10 -27.12 -19.80 -10.17
CA ILE A 10 -28.49 -20.21 -9.82
C ILE A 10 -28.43 -20.97 -8.50
N PRO A 11 -29.02 -20.46 -7.40
CA PRO A 11 -29.07 -21.16 -6.13
C PRO A 11 -29.74 -22.54 -6.25
N GLU A 12 -29.30 -23.52 -5.47
CA GLU A 12 -29.89 -24.88 -5.48
C GLU A 12 -31.40 -24.89 -5.18
N ASN A 13 -31.89 -23.88 -4.47
CA ASN A 13 -33.30 -23.69 -4.11
C ASN A 13 -34.06 -22.73 -5.05
N ALA A 14 -33.54 -22.46 -6.25
CA ALA A 14 -34.22 -21.62 -7.23
C ALA A 14 -35.44 -22.34 -7.85
N ASN A 15 -36.39 -21.56 -8.37
CA ASN A 15 -37.53 -22.10 -9.12
C ASN A 15 -37.06 -22.88 -10.35
N GLU A 16 -37.83 -23.89 -10.78
CA GLU A 16 -37.61 -24.58 -12.05
C GLU A 16 -37.59 -23.55 -13.20
N HIS A 17 -36.56 -23.64 -14.05
CA HIS A 17 -36.30 -22.70 -15.14
C HIS A 17 -35.94 -21.26 -14.73
N CYS A 18 -35.36 -21.07 -13.54
CA CYS A 18 -34.76 -19.79 -13.16
C CYS A 18 -33.76 -19.31 -14.24
N PRO A 19 -33.92 -18.08 -14.80
CA PRO A 19 -33.00 -17.56 -15.81
C PRO A 19 -31.62 -17.15 -15.24
N GLY A 20 -31.46 -17.20 -13.92
CA GLY A 20 -30.29 -16.67 -13.21
C GLY A 20 -30.37 -15.17 -12.97
N PRO A 21 -29.73 -14.64 -11.91
CA PRO A 21 -29.85 -13.23 -11.51
C PRO A 21 -29.27 -12.24 -12.53
N GLN A 22 -28.26 -12.63 -13.31
CA GLN A 22 -27.60 -11.77 -14.30
C GLN A 22 -28.28 -11.75 -15.68
N SER A 23 -29.27 -12.61 -15.92
CA SER A 23 -29.97 -12.67 -17.21
C SER A 23 -30.90 -11.49 -17.41
N GLU A 24 -30.98 -10.93 -18.63
CA GLU A 24 -31.90 -9.83 -18.97
C GLU A 24 -33.37 -10.10 -18.60
N SER A 25 -33.76 -11.38 -18.57
CA SER A 25 -35.10 -11.85 -18.26
C SER A 25 -35.33 -12.18 -16.77
N ALA A 26 -34.29 -12.09 -15.91
CA ALA A 26 -34.42 -12.25 -14.46
C ALA A 26 -35.46 -11.28 -13.85
N GLY A 27 -36.33 -11.81 -12.99
CA GLY A 27 -37.43 -11.07 -12.38
C GLY A 27 -38.62 -10.78 -13.31
N LYS A 28 -38.51 -11.09 -14.61
CA LYS A 28 -39.52 -10.78 -15.65
C LYS A 28 -40.26 -12.00 -16.21
N LEU A 29 -39.67 -13.20 -16.12
CA LEU A 29 -40.28 -14.44 -16.61
C LEU A 29 -41.33 -15.02 -15.66
N ASP A 30 -42.22 -15.85 -16.18
CA ASP A 30 -43.19 -16.62 -15.40
C ASP A 30 -42.52 -17.49 -14.34
N ALA A 31 -41.36 -18.06 -14.65
CA ALA A 31 -40.53 -18.82 -13.70
C ALA A 31 -40.08 -17.98 -12.48
N CYS A 32 -40.11 -16.66 -12.56
CA CYS A 32 -39.77 -15.77 -11.44
C CYS A 32 -40.96 -15.46 -10.53
N GLN A 33 -42.20 -15.79 -10.93
CA GLN A 33 -43.39 -15.49 -10.13
C GLN A 33 -43.35 -16.21 -8.78
N GLY A 34 -43.62 -15.46 -7.71
CA GLY A 34 -43.57 -15.99 -6.34
C GLY A 34 -42.17 -16.17 -5.76
N CYS A 35 -41.11 -15.84 -6.52
CA CYS A 35 -39.74 -15.81 -6.00
C CYS A 35 -39.55 -14.59 -5.07
N PRO A 36 -39.04 -14.77 -3.84
CA PRO A 36 -38.78 -13.64 -2.92
C PRO A 36 -37.85 -12.56 -3.49
N ASN A 37 -36.98 -12.92 -4.44
CA ASN A 37 -36.00 -12.02 -5.06
C ASN A 37 -36.45 -11.49 -6.43
N GLN A 38 -37.71 -11.70 -6.83
CA GLN A 38 -38.20 -11.34 -8.17
C GLN A 38 -37.97 -9.85 -8.49
N GLU A 39 -38.38 -8.95 -7.60
CA GLU A 39 -38.26 -7.50 -7.79
C GLU A 39 -36.80 -7.04 -7.79
N ALA A 40 -35.96 -7.62 -6.92
CA ALA A 40 -34.53 -7.36 -6.88
C ALA A 40 -33.85 -7.79 -8.20
N CYS A 41 -34.16 -8.98 -8.73
CA CYS A 41 -33.64 -9.44 -10.02
C CYS A 41 -34.18 -8.65 -11.22
N ALA A 42 -35.39 -8.07 -11.11
CA ALA A 42 -35.98 -7.25 -12.16
C ALA A 42 -35.32 -5.86 -12.25
N THR A 43 -34.89 -5.31 -11.12
CA THR A 43 -34.36 -3.95 -10.98
C THR A 43 -32.84 -3.88 -10.91
N ALA A 44 -32.17 -4.98 -10.56
CA ALA A 44 -30.72 -5.06 -10.54
C ALA A 44 -30.15 -4.75 -11.94
N PRO A 45 -29.09 -3.93 -12.04
CA PRO A 45 -28.38 -3.71 -13.29
C PRO A 45 -27.84 -5.04 -13.82
N LYS A 46 -27.98 -5.25 -15.14
CA LYS A 46 -27.66 -6.51 -15.82
C LYS A 46 -26.55 -6.31 -16.82
N GLY A 47 -25.77 -7.35 -17.02
CA GLY A 47 -24.59 -7.28 -17.87
C GLY A 47 -23.37 -6.71 -17.12
N PRO A 48 -22.22 -6.63 -17.80
CA PRO A 48 -20.99 -6.14 -17.20
C PRO A 48 -21.15 -4.68 -16.76
N ASP A 49 -20.66 -4.39 -15.56
CA ASP A 49 -20.68 -3.05 -15.00
C ASP A 49 -20.01 -2.04 -15.96
N PRO A 50 -20.72 -1.02 -16.46
CA PRO A 50 -20.18 -0.10 -17.47
C PRO A 50 -18.98 0.68 -16.95
N ASP A 51 -18.84 0.84 -15.63
CA ASP A 51 -17.68 1.50 -15.05
C ASP A 51 -16.40 0.66 -15.24
N LEU A 52 -16.49 -0.66 -15.37
CA LEU A 52 -15.31 -1.51 -15.64
C LEU A 52 -14.70 -1.20 -17.00
N LEU A 53 -15.52 -0.92 -18.01
CA LEU A 53 -15.02 -0.52 -19.33
C LEU A 53 -14.28 0.82 -19.25
N ALA A 54 -14.85 1.79 -18.56
CA ALA A 54 -14.22 3.09 -18.35
C ALA A 54 -12.92 2.98 -17.53
N ILE A 55 -12.86 2.09 -16.54
CA ILE A 55 -11.61 1.77 -15.82
C ILE A 55 -10.57 1.17 -16.77
N VAL A 56 -10.97 0.22 -17.62
CA VAL A 56 -10.05 -0.39 -18.60
C VAL A 56 -9.45 0.66 -19.52
N GLU A 57 -10.26 1.55 -20.06
CA GLU A 57 -9.79 2.65 -20.90
C GLU A 57 -8.86 3.59 -20.13
N ARG A 58 -9.21 3.95 -18.89
CA ARG A 58 -8.41 4.86 -18.07
C ARG A 58 -7.06 4.26 -17.66
N MET A 59 -7.05 2.98 -17.32
CA MET A 59 -5.87 2.28 -16.79
C MET A 59 -4.98 1.69 -17.91
N ALA A 60 -5.40 1.79 -19.18
CA ALA A 60 -4.61 1.38 -20.33
C ALA A 60 -3.32 2.21 -20.53
N THR A 61 -3.29 3.47 -20.08
CA THR A 61 -2.11 4.36 -20.17
C THR A 61 -1.10 4.17 -19.04
N VAL A 62 -1.36 3.23 -18.13
CA VAL A 62 -0.49 2.90 -17.00
C VAL A 62 0.27 1.61 -17.32
N LYS A 63 1.59 1.68 -17.49
CA LYS A 63 2.41 0.53 -17.88
C LYS A 63 2.51 -0.52 -16.77
N HIS A 64 2.88 -0.10 -15.56
CA HIS A 64 3.05 -0.99 -14.42
C HIS A 64 2.16 -0.59 -13.25
N LYS A 65 1.48 -1.55 -12.62
CA LYS A 65 0.57 -1.37 -11.50
C LYS A 65 1.05 -2.25 -10.34
N ILE A 66 1.49 -1.60 -9.27
CA ILE A 66 2.09 -2.25 -8.11
C ILE A 66 1.20 -2.01 -6.89
N LEU A 67 0.72 -3.09 -6.28
CA LEU A 67 -0.01 -3.00 -5.02
C LEU A 67 0.96 -3.04 -3.83
N VAL A 68 0.77 -2.17 -2.85
CA VAL A 68 1.49 -2.24 -1.58
C VAL A 68 0.52 -2.68 -0.49
N LEU A 69 0.74 -3.89 0.02
CA LEU A 69 -0.13 -4.57 0.98
C LEU A 69 0.56 -4.71 2.34
N SER A 70 -0.23 -4.90 3.39
CA SER A 70 0.29 -5.27 4.71
C SER A 70 -0.77 -6.02 5.50
N GLY A 71 -0.37 -7.03 6.27
CA GLY A 71 -1.32 -7.83 7.05
C GLY A 71 -1.85 -7.16 8.33
N LYS A 72 -1.22 -6.07 8.78
CA LYS A 72 -1.63 -5.30 9.97
C LYS A 72 -1.33 -3.82 9.81
N GLY A 73 -2.08 -2.98 10.55
CA GLY A 73 -1.81 -1.54 10.64
C GLY A 73 -0.49 -1.24 11.36
N GLY A 74 0.11 -0.09 11.05
CA GLY A 74 1.29 0.43 11.76
C GLY A 74 2.64 -0.19 11.37
N VAL A 75 2.71 -1.03 10.32
CA VAL A 75 4.00 -1.56 9.81
C VAL A 75 4.80 -0.55 8.97
N GLY A 76 4.25 0.64 8.72
CA GLY A 76 4.85 1.65 7.83
C GLY A 76 4.63 1.37 6.35
N LYS A 77 3.54 0.69 5.98
CA LYS A 77 3.12 0.43 4.60
C LYS A 77 3.10 1.71 3.76
N SER A 78 2.35 2.73 4.20
CA SER A 78 2.22 4.00 3.48
C SER A 78 3.55 4.74 3.36
N THR A 79 4.44 4.63 4.36
CA THR A 79 5.81 5.16 4.27
C THR A 79 6.59 4.46 3.16
N VAL A 80 6.53 3.12 3.07
CA VAL A 80 7.16 2.36 1.99
C VAL A 80 6.55 2.72 0.63
N SER A 81 5.22 2.86 0.52
CA SER A 81 4.52 3.29 -0.69
C SER A 81 4.98 4.66 -1.18
N ALA A 82 5.04 5.65 -0.27
CA ALA A 82 5.49 7.01 -0.56
C ALA A 82 6.96 7.05 -1.01
N GLN A 83 7.85 6.35 -0.29
CA GLN A 83 9.27 6.34 -0.66
C GLN A 83 9.53 5.55 -1.94
N LEU A 84 8.78 4.47 -2.22
CA LEU A 84 8.83 3.78 -3.51
C LEU A 84 8.46 4.74 -4.64
N ALA A 85 7.38 5.51 -4.49
CA ALA A 85 6.94 6.47 -5.50
C ALA A 85 7.98 7.58 -5.72
N PHE A 86 8.53 8.15 -4.65
CA PHE A 86 9.63 9.13 -4.75
C PHE A 86 10.87 8.57 -5.44
N ALA A 87 11.25 7.32 -5.15
CA ALA A 87 12.41 6.70 -5.77
C ALA A 87 12.23 6.48 -7.27
N LEU A 88 11.05 5.98 -7.67
CA LEU A 88 10.71 5.79 -9.09
C LEU A 88 10.70 7.13 -9.81
N ALA A 89 10.12 8.18 -9.21
CA ALA A 89 10.12 9.52 -9.77
C ALA A 89 11.55 10.11 -9.89
N ALA A 90 12.43 9.84 -8.92
CA ALA A 90 13.84 10.24 -8.96
C ALA A 90 14.67 9.46 -10.01
N MET A 91 14.13 8.36 -10.55
CA MET A 91 14.67 7.65 -11.72
C MET A 91 14.07 8.15 -13.04
N ASP A 92 13.45 9.34 -13.02
CA ASP A 92 12.79 10.01 -14.16
C ASP A 92 11.56 9.30 -14.75
N PHE A 93 10.98 8.34 -14.02
CA PHE A 93 9.71 7.72 -14.42
C PHE A 93 8.51 8.63 -14.17
N GLN A 94 7.44 8.47 -14.96
CA GLN A 94 6.13 9.07 -14.67
C GLN A 94 5.38 8.19 -13.66
N VAL A 95 5.09 8.73 -12.49
CA VAL A 95 4.58 7.96 -11.35
C VAL A 95 3.26 8.51 -10.84
N GLY A 96 2.31 7.60 -10.62
CA GLY A 96 1.09 7.85 -9.84
C GLY A 96 1.18 7.13 -8.50
N LEU A 97 0.74 7.79 -7.43
CA LEU A 97 0.51 7.17 -6.12
C LEU A 97 -0.96 7.30 -5.75
N LEU A 98 -1.64 6.17 -5.70
CA LEU A 98 -3.05 6.06 -5.37
C LEU A 98 -3.21 5.51 -3.96
N ASP A 99 -3.76 6.31 -3.05
CA ASP A 99 -4.10 5.93 -1.69
C ASP A 99 -5.56 5.48 -1.60
N ILE A 100 -5.76 4.20 -1.33
CA ILE A 100 -7.08 3.60 -1.10
C ILE A 100 -7.28 3.20 0.37
N ASP A 101 -6.39 3.61 1.29
CA ASP A 101 -6.55 3.40 2.72
C ASP A 101 -7.54 4.40 3.32
N ILE A 102 -8.82 4.19 2.99
CA ILE A 102 -9.91 5.13 3.24
C ILE A 102 -10.11 5.45 4.73
N CYS A 103 -9.79 4.51 5.61
CA CYS A 103 -10.01 4.65 7.06
C CYS A 103 -8.95 5.51 7.75
N GLY A 104 -7.78 5.69 7.15
CA GLY A 104 -6.66 6.37 7.75
C GLY A 104 -5.68 6.88 6.70
N PRO A 105 -6.11 7.78 5.80
CA PRO A 105 -5.28 8.28 4.72
C PRO A 105 -4.08 9.01 5.32
N SER A 106 -2.88 8.50 5.03
CA SER A 106 -1.64 9.08 5.54
C SER A 106 -0.76 9.67 4.43
N ILE A 107 -1.04 9.33 3.17
CA ILE A 107 -0.24 9.76 2.02
C ILE A 107 -0.22 11.29 1.84
N PRO A 108 -1.33 12.05 1.95
CA PRO A 108 -1.29 13.51 1.86
C PRO A 108 -0.33 14.14 2.87
N LYS A 109 -0.34 13.66 4.13
CA LYS A 109 0.62 14.09 5.17
C LYS A 109 2.05 13.74 4.78
N MET A 110 2.28 12.47 4.42
CA MET A 110 3.61 11.93 4.15
C MET A 110 4.32 12.58 2.95
N LEU A 111 3.57 13.27 2.10
CA LEU A 111 4.07 13.98 0.92
C LEU A 111 3.97 15.51 1.06
N GLY A 112 3.54 16.03 2.22
CA GLY A 112 3.43 17.47 2.45
C GLY A 112 2.32 18.15 1.64
N LEU A 113 1.27 17.40 1.29
CA LEU A 113 0.13 17.83 0.47
C LEU A 113 -1.13 18.09 1.31
N GLU A 114 -1.01 18.30 2.62
CA GLU A 114 -2.15 18.68 3.47
C GLU A 114 -2.79 20.00 2.99
N GLY A 115 -4.12 20.05 3.03
CA GLY A 115 -4.89 21.21 2.58
C GLY A 115 -4.95 21.40 1.06
N GLN A 116 -4.44 20.45 0.28
CA GLN A 116 -4.68 20.39 -1.16
C GLN A 116 -6.04 19.74 -1.45
N ASP A 117 -6.72 20.23 -2.48
CA ASP A 117 -8.02 19.73 -2.92
C ASP A 117 -7.90 19.06 -4.31
N ILE A 118 -8.81 18.12 -4.59
CA ILE A 118 -8.93 17.55 -5.94
C ILE A 118 -9.58 18.57 -6.87
N HIS A 119 -8.93 18.82 -8.00
CA HIS A 119 -9.51 19.67 -9.05
C HIS A 119 -10.20 18.83 -10.13
N GLN A 120 -11.40 19.25 -10.53
CA GLN A 120 -12.12 18.69 -11.66
C GLN A 120 -11.72 19.41 -12.96
N SER A 121 -11.31 18.63 -13.96
CA SER A 121 -11.09 19.09 -15.34
C SER A 121 -12.09 18.44 -16.30
N ASN A 122 -12.05 18.86 -17.58
CA ASN A 122 -12.83 18.22 -18.66
C ASN A 122 -12.40 16.76 -18.92
N LEU A 123 -11.20 16.36 -18.50
CA LEU A 123 -10.66 15.01 -18.70
C LEU A 123 -10.89 14.08 -17.50
N GLY A 124 -11.35 14.64 -16.37
CA GLY A 124 -11.49 13.94 -15.10
C GLY A 124 -10.88 14.71 -13.93
N TRP A 125 -10.72 14.02 -12.80
CA TRP A 125 -10.01 14.52 -11.62
C TRP A 125 -8.53 14.62 -11.90
N SER A 126 -7.95 15.78 -11.62
CA SER A 126 -6.50 15.96 -11.67
C SER A 126 -5.88 15.42 -10.38
N PRO A 127 -4.85 14.58 -10.47
CA PRO A 127 -4.04 14.27 -9.29
C PRO A 127 -3.33 15.52 -8.76
N VAL A 128 -3.00 15.50 -7.47
CA VAL A 128 -2.19 16.52 -6.82
C VAL A 128 -0.73 16.15 -7.01
N TYR A 129 0.06 17.03 -7.61
CA TYR A 129 1.46 16.76 -7.91
C TYR A 129 2.36 17.25 -6.78
N VAL A 130 3.19 16.35 -6.24
CA VAL A 130 4.28 16.72 -5.31
C VAL A 130 5.57 17.08 -6.06
N GLU A 131 5.80 16.42 -7.20
CA GLU A 131 6.87 16.70 -8.16
C GLU A 131 6.25 16.71 -9.55
N SER A 132 6.96 17.27 -10.54
CA SER A 132 6.44 17.37 -11.92
C SER A 132 6.06 16.03 -12.57
N ASN A 133 6.63 14.92 -12.10
CA ASN A 133 6.40 13.55 -12.57
C ASN A 133 5.83 12.61 -11.50
N LEU A 134 5.38 13.13 -10.35
CA LEU A 134 4.76 12.34 -9.28
C LEU A 134 3.40 12.93 -8.90
N GLY A 135 2.34 12.33 -9.45
CA GLY A 135 0.95 12.65 -9.14
C GLY A 135 0.40 11.77 -8.02
N VAL A 136 -0.46 12.34 -7.18
CA VAL A 136 -1.02 11.68 -6.00
C VAL A 136 -2.53 11.80 -6.00
N MET A 137 -3.21 10.72 -5.64
CA MET A 137 -4.64 10.71 -5.38
C MET A 137 -4.93 10.02 -4.06
N SER A 138 -5.68 10.66 -3.17
CA SER A 138 -6.07 10.13 -1.87
C SER A 138 -7.44 10.66 -1.48
N ILE A 139 -8.19 9.88 -0.69
CA ILE A 139 -9.41 10.39 -0.05
C ILE A 139 -9.13 11.57 0.88
N GLY A 140 -7.91 11.71 1.41
CA GLY A 140 -7.57 12.79 2.33
C GLY A 140 -7.72 14.19 1.70
N PHE A 141 -7.73 14.30 0.37
CA PHE A 141 -8.03 15.56 -0.36
C PHE A 141 -9.53 15.86 -0.50
N MET A 142 -10.40 14.95 -0.06
CA MET A 142 -11.86 15.07 -0.16
C MET A 142 -12.52 15.18 1.20
N LEU A 143 -11.77 14.98 2.29
CA LEU A 143 -12.30 15.06 3.64
C LEU A 143 -12.41 16.54 4.03
N PRO A 144 -13.60 16.99 4.47
CA PRO A 144 -13.80 18.38 4.88
C PRO A 144 -12.99 18.72 6.15
N ASP A 145 -12.75 17.73 7.00
CA ASP A 145 -11.92 17.82 8.19
C ASP A 145 -10.99 16.60 8.25
N PRO A 146 -9.64 16.78 8.24
CA PRO A 146 -8.69 15.69 8.31
C PRO A 146 -8.71 14.93 9.66
N ASP A 147 -9.27 15.52 10.72
CA ASP A 147 -9.39 14.88 12.03
C ASP A 147 -10.69 14.06 12.17
N GLU A 148 -11.60 14.12 11.19
CA GLU A 148 -12.86 13.38 11.23
C GLU A 148 -12.66 11.90 10.84
N ALA A 149 -13.11 11.00 11.72
CA ALA A 149 -13.04 9.57 11.45
C ALA A 149 -13.95 9.16 10.28
N VAL A 150 -13.36 8.55 9.25
CA VAL A 150 -14.10 8.07 8.08
C VAL A 150 -14.80 6.74 8.37
N ILE A 151 -16.05 6.79 8.81
CA ILE A 151 -16.87 5.59 9.11
C ILE A 151 -17.75 5.25 7.90
N TRP A 152 -17.15 4.72 6.84
CA TRP A 152 -17.86 4.37 5.61
C TRP A 152 -18.11 2.86 5.49
N ARG A 153 -19.28 2.48 4.97
CA ARG A 153 -19.61 1.08 4.67
C ARG A 153 -18.95 0.61 3.37
N GLY A 154 -18.68 -0.69 3.26
CA GLY A 154 -17.99 -1.33 2.13
C GLY A 154 -18.45 -0.86 0.75
N PRO A 155 -19.76 -0.83 0.42
CA PRO A 155 -20.22 -0.38 -0.90
C PRO A 155 -19.80 1.05 -1.27
N ARG A 156 -19.78 1.96 -0.29
CA ARG A 156 -19.33 3.35 -0.50
C ARG A 156 -17.84 3.41 -0.75
N LYS A 157 -17.05 2.62 -0.02
CA LYS A 157 -15.61 2.51 -0.22
C LYS A 157 -15.27 1.94 -1.61
N ASN A 158 -15.94 0.86 -2.00
CA ASN A 158 -15.76 0.23 -3.31
C ASN A 158 -16.16 1.20 -4.44
N GLY A 159 -17.24 1.96 -4.26
CA GLY A 159 -17.64 3.03 -5.17
C GLY A 159 -16.56 4.10 -5.33
N LEU A 160 -15.91 4.52 -4.24
CA LEU A 160 -14.83 5.50 -4.30
C LEU A 160 -13.57 4.94 -4.99
N ILE A 161 -13.16 3.71 -4.67
CA ILE A 161 -12.02 3.07 -5.34
C ILE A 161 -12.27 3.00 -6.86
N LYS A 162 -13.46 2.55 -7.24
CA LYS A 162 -13.90 2.53 -8.65
C LYS A 162 -13.83 3.92 -9.28
N GLN A 163 -14.28 4.94 -8.55
CA GLN A 163 -14.23 6.33 -9.01
C GLN A 163 -12.80 6.82 -9.21
N PHE A 164 -11.87 6.51 -8.29
CA PHE A 164 -10.46 6.86 -8.47
C PHE A 164 -9.85 6.22 -9.72
N LEU A 165 -10.18 4.96 -10.01
CA LEU A 165 -9.66 4.26 -11.18
C LEU A 165 -10.29 4.74 -12.50
N LYS A 166 -11.51 5.27 -12.44
CA LYS A 166 -12.28 5.70 -13.62
C LYS A 166 -12.08 7.18 -13.96
N ASP A 167 -12.18 8.03 -12.95
CA ASP A 167 -12.35 9.48 -13.11
C ASP A 167 -11.02 10.22 -12.98
N VAL A 168 -9.98 9.64 -12.38
CA VAL A 168 -8.68 10.31 -12.25
C VAL A 168 -7.92 10.26 -13.57
N TYR A 169 -7.58 11.44 -14.10
CA TYR A 169 -6.78 11.57 -15.30
C TYR A 169 -5.29 11.59 -14.96
N TRP A 170 -4.66 10.42 -15.04
CA TRP A 170 -3.24 10.25 -14.76
C TRP A 170 -2.32 10.66 -15.92
N GLY A 171 -2.84 10.76 -17.15
CA GLY A 171 -2.00 10.85 -18.34
C GLY A 171 -1.31 9.52 -18.64
N GLU A 172 -0.08 9.57 -19.14
CA GLU A 172 0.76 8.39 -19.36
C GLU A 172 1.60 8.14 -18.11
N LEU A 173 1.49 6.96 -17.51
CA LEU A 173 2.29 6.57 -16.35
C LEU A 173 3.17 5.37 -16.67
N ASP A 174 4.42 5.43 -16.22
CA ASP A 174 5.27 4.24 -16.15
C ASP A 174 4.85 3.36 -14.98
N PHE A 175 4.56 3.95 -13.81
CA PHE A 175 4.18 3.22 -12.61
C PHE A 175 2.98 3.84 -11.90
N LEU A 176 2.03 3.01 -11.50
CA LEU A 176 1.00 3.33 -10.51
C LEU A 176 1.23 2.49 -9.27
N VAL A 177 1.63 3.14 -8.18
CA VAL A 177 1.77 2.53 -6.86
C VAL A 177 0.44 2.70 -6.12
N VAL A 178 -0.14 1.61 -5.63
CA VAL A 178 -1.41 1.63 -4.90
C VAL A 178 -1.18 1.30 -3.43
N ASP A 179 -1.43 2.25 -2.54
CA ASP A 179 -1.37 2.05 -1.09
C ASP A 179 -2.70 1.48 -0.58
N ALA A 180 -2.75 0.17 -0.33
CA ALA A 180 -3.96 -0.53 0.10
C ALA A 180 -4.20 -0.41 1.61
N PRO A 181 -5.43 -0.56 2.15
CA PRO A 181 -5.62 -0.64 3.60
C PRO A 181 -4.94 -1.89 4.22
N PRO A 182 -4.71 -1.94 5.54
CA PRO A 182 -4.14 -3.11 6.20
C PRO A 182 -5.12 -4.29 6.34
N GLY A 183 -4.57 -5.51 6.36
CA GLY A 183 -5.30 -6.78 6.48
C GLY A 183 -6.02 -7.17 5.18
N THR A 184 -6.62 -8.35 5.12
CA THR A 184 -7.28 -8.87 3.90
C THR A 184 -8.75 -8.42 3.82
N SER A 185 -8.99 -7.15 3.51
CA SER A 185 -10.35 -6.55 3.49
C SER A 185 -11.00 -6.55 2.10
N ASP A 186 -12.29 -6.16 2.01
CA ASP A 186 -13.05 -6.10 0.75
C ASP A 186 -12.42 -5.13 -0.27
N GLU A 187 -11.74 -4.10 0.21
CA GLU A 187 -11.01 -3.13 -0.62
C GLU A 187 -9.91 -3.81 -1.46
N HIS A 188 -9.24 -4.84 -0.93
CA HIS A 188 -8.22 -5.62 -1.65
C HIS A 188 -8.83 -6.42 -2.79
N ILE A 189 -9.97 -7.06 -2.55
CA ILE A 189 -10.69 -7.81 -3.58
C ILE A 189 -11.16 -6.84 -4.66
N SER A 190 -11.70 -5.69 -4.26
CA SER A 190 -12.23 -4.68 -5.17
C SER A 190 -11.16 -4.12 -6.10
N ILE A 191 -10.00 -3.71 -5.58
CA ILE A 191 -8.91 -3.19 -6.42
C ILE A 191 -8.40 -4.24 -7.42
N VAL A 192 -8.28 -5.50 -6.99
CA VAL A 192 -7.85 -6.60 -7.87
C VAL A 192 -8.89 -6.88 -8.95
N GLN A 193 -10.17 -6.91 -8.60
CA GLN A 193 -11.26 -7.09 -9.56
C GLN A 193 -11.32 -5.97 -10.59
N PHE A 194 -11.22 -4.70 -10.15
CA PHE A 194 -11.29 -3.56 -11.04
C PHE A 194 -10.10 -3.46 -11.99
N LEU A 195 -8.91 -3.85 -11.55
CA LEU A 195 -7.69 -3.83 -12.38
C LEU A 195 -7.46 -5.11 -13.17
N GLN A 196 -8.27 -6.17 -12.95
CA GLN A 196 -8.06 -7.50 -13.53
C GLN A 196 -7.90 -7.45 -15.06
N ALA A 197 -8.72 -6.67 -15.74
CA ALA A 197 -8.71 -6.56 -17.19
C ALA A 197 -7.50 -5.79 -17.76
N THR A 198 -6.86 -4.94 -16.95
CA THR A 198 -5.66 -4.18 -17.33
C THR A 198 -4.37 -4.77 -16.76
N GLY A 199 -4.47 -5.86 -16.00
CA GLY A 199 -3.35 -6.51 -15.33
C GLY A 199 -2.88 -5.79 -14.06
N ILE A 200 -2.20 -6.54 -13.21
CA ILE A 200 -1.45 -6.07 -12.05
C ILE A 200 -0.11 -6.80 -12.10
N ASP A 201 1.01 -6.08 -12.12
CA ASP A 201 2.35 -6.66 -12.20
C ASP A 201 2.69 -7.42 -10.91
N GLY A 202 2.21 -6.93 -9.79
CA GLY A 202 2.17 -7.71 -8.55
C GLY A 202 2.02 -6.86 -7.30
N ALA A 203 2.28 -7.50 -6.17
CA ALA A 203 2.17 -6.92 -4.84
C ALA A 203 3.50 -6.95 -4.09
N ILE A 204 3.81 -5.86 -3.42
CA ILE A 204 4.83 -5.75 -2.37
C ILE A 204 4.11 -5.91 -1.03
N ILE A 205 4.61 -6.81 -0.17
CA ILE A 205 4.04 -6.99 1.17
C ILE A 205 4.98 -6.37 2.20
N VAL A 206 4.48 -5.44 2.99
CA VAL A 206 5.22 -4.77 4.07
C VAL A 206 4.90 -5.42 5.41
N THR A 207 5.94 -5.70 6.21
CA THR A 207 5.80 -6.30 7.54
C THR A 207 6.83 -5.76 8.53
N THR A 208 6.77 -6.22 9.77
CA THR A 208 7.76 -5.97 10.83
C THR A 208 8.32 -7.30 11.33
N PRO A 209 9.53 -7.35 11.91
CA PRO A 209 10.16 -8.61 12.37
C PRO A 209 9.44 -9.32 13.52
N GLN A 210 8.41 -8.71 14.11
CA GLN A 210 7.60 -9.31 15.17
C GLN A 210 6.93 -10.62 14.70
N GLN A 211 7.03 -11.67 15.52
CA GLN A 211 6.47 -13.00 15.20
C GLN A 211 4.98 -12.97 14.83
N VAL A 212 4.18 -12.16 15.52
CA VAL A 212 2.74 -12.02 15.22
C VAL A 212 2.51 -11.49 13.80
N SER A 213 3.41 -10.63 13.31
CA SER A 213 3.28 -10.02 11.97
C SER A 213 3.62 -10.99 10.85
N LEU A 214 4.45 -12.00 11.11
CA LEU A 214 4.80 -13.02 10.12
C LEU A 214 3.60 -13.91 9.79
N ILE A 215 2.71 -14.14 10.74
CA ILE A 215 1.44 -14.87 10.51
C ILE A 215 0.60 -14.10 9.50
N ASP A 216 0.51 -12.79 9.66
CA ASP A 216 -0.30 -11.95 8.78
C ASP A 216 0.30 -11.87 7.37
N VAL A 217 1.64 -11.87 7.23
CA VAL A 217 2.28 -11.99 5.91
C VAL A 217 1.92 -13.30 5.21
N ARG A 218 1.88 -14.44 5.92
CA ARG A 218 1.45 -15.71 5.32
C ARG A 218 0.02 -15.64 4.80
N LYS A 219 -0.87 -14.93 5.51
CA LYS A 219 -2.26 -14.70 5.06
C LYS A 219 -2.29 -13.82 3.81
N GLU A 220 -1.52 -12.73 3.77
CA GLU A 220 -1.42 -11.85 2.60
C GLU A 220 -0.86 -12.56 1.37
N VAL A 221 0.18 -13.40 1.53
CA VAL A 221 0.70 -14.23 0.44
C VAL A 221 -0.35 -15.23 -0.04
N SER A 222 -1.10 -15.84 0.88
CA SER A 222 -2.21 -16.75 0.55
C SER A 222 -3.33 -16.02 -0.20
N PHE A 223 -3.66 -14.80 0.23
CA PHE A 223 -4.61 -13.93 -0.45
C PHE A 223 -4.16 -13.66 -1.89
N CYS A 224 -2.94 -13.15 -2.09
CA CYS A 224 -2.38 -12.87 -3.42
C CYS A 224 -2.46 -14.10 -4.34
N LYS A 225 -2.09 -15.28 -3.84
CA LYS A 225 -2.19 -16.55 -4.59
C LYS A 225 -3.63 -16.88 -4.99
N LYS A 226 -4.61 -16.64 -4.11
CA LYS A 226 -6.04 -16.92 -4.39
C LYS A 226 -6.63 -15.97 -5.43
N VAL A 227 -6.21 -14.71 -5.45
CA VAL A 227 -6.70 -13.69 -6.39
C VAL A 227 -5.85 -13.55 -7.65
N GLY A 228 -4.81 -14.39 -7.79
CA GLY A 228 -3.96 -14.43 -8.99
C GLY A 228 -2.97 -13.27 -9.10
N VAL A 229 -2.65 -12.59 -8.00
CA VAL A 229 -1.65 -11.50 -7.96
C VAL A 229 -0.29 -12.07 -7.57
N GLN A 230 0.74 -11.78 -8.38
CA GLN A 230 2.11 -12.17 -8.07
C GLN A 230 2.65 -11.40 -6.87
N VAL A 231 3.29 -12.09 -5.93
CA VAL A 231 4.06 -11.42 -4.86
C VAL A 231 5.44 -11.08 -5.40
N LEU A 232 5.68 -9.80 -5.66
CA LEU A 232 6.97 -9.27 -6.13
C LEU A 232 8.04 -9.38 -5.05
N GLY A 233 7.62 -9.26 -3.79
CA GLY A 233 8.39 -9.66 -2.64
C GLY A 233 7.95 -9.00 -1.34
N VAL A 234 8.67 -9.33 -0.28
CA VAL A 234 8.39 -8.86 1.08
C VAL A 234 9.45 -7.87 1.54
N VAL A 235 9.00 -6.77 2.14
CA VAL A 235 9.83 -5.77 2.81
C VAL A 235 9.63 -5.91 4.33
N GLU A 236 10.71 -6.18 5.05
CA GLU A 236 10.70 -6.16 6.53
C GLU A 236 11.10 -4.76 7.01
N ASN A 237 10.10 -3.95 7.32
CA ASN A 237 10.29 -2.62 7.88
C ASN A 237 10.53 -2.67 9.40
N MET A 238 11.05 -1.58 9.95
CA MET A 238 11.37 -1.44 11.37
C MET A 238 12.29 -2.57 11.89
N SER A 239 13.21 -3.06 11.05
CA SER A 239 14.09 -4.17 11.36
C SER A 239 15.34 -3.69 12.10
N GLY A 240 15.24 -3.70 13.43
CA GLY A 240 16.26 -3.12 14.30
C GLY A 240 16.22 -1.59 14.31
N LEU A 241 17.14 -1.00 15.06
CA LEU A 241 17.39 0.43 15.13
C LEU A 241 18.83 0.66 14.69
N CYS A 242 19.04 1.55 13.73
CA CYS A 242 20.37 1.95 13.29
C CYS A 242 20.40 3.47 13.09
N GLN A 243 21.32 4.14 13.78
CA GLN A 243 21.53 5.59 13.61
C GLN A 243 23.00 5.98 13.87
N PRO A 244 23.48 7.10 13.32
CA PRO A 244 24.80 7.62 13.62
C PRO A 244 25.01 7.76 15.13
N LEU A 245 26.19 7.41 15.64
CA LEU A 245 26.46 7.49 17.07
C LEU A 245 26.34 8.94 17.59
N SER A 246 26.61 9.92 16.72
CA SER A 246 26.43 11.35 17.00
C SER A 246 24.99 11.75 17.36
N ASP A 247 24.02 10.94 16.96
CA ASP A 247 22.59 11.26 17.05
C ASP A 247 21.92 10.56 18.25
N PHE A 248 22.66 9.71 18.98
CA PHE A 248 22.16 9.07 20.19
C PHE A 248 22.13 10.04 21.38
N THR A 249 21.05 9.95 22.16
CA THR A 249 21.00 10.48 23.51
C THR A 249 21.64 9.48 24.48
N PHE A 250 22.59 9.95 25.30
CA PHE A 250 23.26 9.13 26.30
C PHE A 250 22.76 9.49 27.69
N MET A 251 22.16 8.52 28.38
CA MET A 251 21.61 8.72 29.72
C MET A 251 22.49 8.02 30.77
N GLN A 252 22.88 8.75 31.81
CA GLN A 252 23.48 8.18 33.01
C GLN A 252 22.38 7.75 33.97
N MET A 253 22.36 6.46 34.32
CA MET A 253 21.39 5.88 35.23
C MET A 253 21.87 6.06 36.68
N ALA A 254 21.14 6.79 37.52
CA ALA A 254 21.40 6.84 38.96
C ALA A 254 20.60 5.75 39.69
N GLU A 255 21.16 5.22 40.79
CA GLU A 255 20.50 4.24 41.66
C GLU A 255 19.20 4.77 42.28
N THR A 256 19.04 6.10 42.36
CA THR A 256 17.86 6.80 42.87
C THR A 256 16.70 6.88 41.87
N GLY A 257 16.88 6.40 40.63
CA GLY A 257 15.89 6.47 39.55
C GLY A 257 15.87 7.80 38.78
N GLU A 258 16.68 8.79 39.18
CA GLU A 258 16.90 9.98 38.36
C GLU A 258 17.85 9.66 37.19
N HIS A 259 17.42 9.99 35.98
CA HIS A 259 18.22 9.81 34.76
C HIS A 259 18.79 11.16 34.34
N ARG A 260 20.13 11.24 34.23
CA ARG A 260 20.81 12.47 33.81
C ARG A 260 21.23 12.34 32.35
N ASP A 261 20.87 13.34 31.54
CA ASP A 261 21.42 13.47 30.18
C ASP A 261 22.92 13.74 30.24
N ALA A 262 23.70 12.81 29.68
CA ALA A 262 25.16 12.84 29.59
C ALA A 262 25.64 13.01 28.13
N THR A 263 24.73 13.27 27.18
CA THR A 263 25.01 13.31 25.73
C THR A 263 26.15 14.26 25.39
N SER A 264 26.11 15.50 25.89
CA SER A 264 27.16 16.49 25.61
C SER A 264 28.54 16.03 26.10
N TRP A 265 28.60 15.41 27.28
CA TRP A 265 29.83 14.88 27.85
C TRP A 265 30.35 13.68 27.06
N VAL A 266 29.48 12.73 26.71
CA VAL A 266 29.86 11.56 25.90
C VAL A 266 30.39 12.00 24.54
N LEU A 267 29.66 12.87 23.83
CA LEU A 267 30.08 13.35 22.52
C LEU A 267 31.39 14.14 22.59
N GLN A 268 31.60 14.95 23.63
CA GLN A 268 32.89 15.63 23.83
C GLN A 268 34.02 14.63 24.06
N CYS A 269 33.82 13.64 24.94
CA CYS A 269 34.80 12.60 25.22
C CYS A 269 35.16 11.81 23.94
N LEU A 270 34.17 11.46 23.13
CA LEU A 270 34.38 10.79 21.84
C LEU A 270 35.16 11.69 20.87
N ARG A 271 34.82 12.97 20.73
CA ARG A 271 35.57 13.91 19.86
C ARG A 271 37.05 14.02 20.25
N GLU A 272 37.33 14.05 21.55
CA GLU A 272 38.70 14.22 22.07
C GLU A 272 39.52 12.94 21.99
N LYS A 273 38.91 11.77 22.23
CA LYS A 273 39.64 10.51 22.42
C LYS A 273 39.52 9.51 21.27
N ALA A 274 38.42 9.54 20.51
CA ALA A 274 38.13 8.59 19.44
C ALA A 274 37.17 9.22 18.40
N PRO A 275 37.55 10.31 17.72
CA PRO A 275 36.67 11.03 16.79
C PRO A 275 36.17 10.17 15.64
N GLU A 276 36.93 9.14 15.24
CA GLU A 276 36.54 8.16 14.22
C GLU A 276 35.27 7.38 14.59
N VAL A 277 35.00 7.19 15.89
CA VAL A 277 33.82 6.47 16.38
C VAL A 277 32.54 7.25 16.11
N LEU A 278 32.60 8.58 15.99
CA LEU A 278 31.44 9.42 15.65
C LEU A 278 30.97 9.24 14.21
N ASN A 279 31.80 8.67 13.33
CA ASN A 279 31.42 8.32 11.97
C ASN A 279 30.77 6.94 11.87
N LEU A 280 30.71 6.18 12.97
CA LEU A 280 30.09 4.87 13.01
C LEU A 280 28.57 4.98 13.21
N VAL A 281 27.87 3.99 12.67
CA VAL A 281 26.44 3.76 12.91
C VAL A 281 26.34 2.67 13.98
N ALA A 282 25.63 2.95 15.06
CA ALA A 282 25.30 1.92 16.05
C ALA A 282 23.97 1.28 15.67
N CYS A 283 23.97 -0.05 15.63
CA CYS A 283 22.83 -0.88 15.28
C CYS A 283 22.49 -1.83 16.42
N THR A 284 21.20 -1.98 16.72
CA THR A 284 20.68 -2.96 17.67
C THR A 284 19.43 -3.63 17.12
N GLU A 285 19.20 -4.88 17.49
CA GLU A 285 17.91 -5.51 17.26
C GLU A 285 16.89 -4.98 18.27
N VAL A 286 15.69 -4.66 17.79
CA VAL A 286 14.57 -4.17 18.63
C VAL A 286 13.59 -5.31 18.94
N PHE A 287 13.47 -6.26 18.01
CA PHE A 287 12.64 -7.44 18.15
C PHE A 287 13.51 -8.68 17.97
N ASP A 288 13.16 -9.74 18.70
CA ASP A 288 13.85 -11.02 18.60
C ASP A 288 13.77 -11.58 17.17
N SER A 289 14.92 -11.59 16.50
CA SER A 289 15.08 -12.07 15.14
C SER A 289 15.64 -13.49 15.06
N SER A 290 15.84 -14.17 16.21
CA SER A 290 16.45 -15.51 16.29
C SER A 290 15.72 -16.56 15.45
N GLY A 291 14.42 -16.36 15.19
CA GLY A 291 13.62 -17.19 14.30
C GLY A 291 13.88 -17.01 12.80
N GLY A 292 14.75 -16.09 12.38
CA GLY A 292 15.07 -15.78 10.98
C GLY A 292 14.15 -14.74 10.31
N GLY A 293 13.16 -14.21 11.05
CA GLY A 293 12.29 -13.12 10.63
C GLY A 293 11.53 -13.37 9.32
N ALA A 294 11.25 -12.29 8.59
CA ALA A 294 10.55 -12.35 7.31
C ALA A 294 11.37 -13.06 6.23
N ALA A 295 12.71 -12.96 6.26
CA ALA A 295 13.58 -13.59 5.28
C ALA A 295 13.41 -15.12 5.25
N LYS A 296 13.47 -15.77 6.42
CA LYS A 296 13.24 -17.21 6.53
C LYS A 296 11.81 -17.59 6.13
N MET A 297 10.82 -16.81 6.55
CA MET A 297 9.43 -17.04 6.17
C MET A 297 9.24 -16.98 4.64
N CYS A 298 9.91 -16.03 3.97
CA CYS A 298 9.87 -15.90 2.51
C CYS A 298 10.44 -17.14 1.81
N GLU A 299 11.54 -17.68 2.31
CA GLU A 299 12.13 -18.94 1.83
C GLU A 299 11.15 -20.11 1.99
N GLU A 300 10.52 -20.24 3.16
CA GLU A 300 9.55 -21.31 3.45
C GLU A 300 8.28 -21.24 2.58
N VAL A 301 7.81 -20.03 2.26
CA VAL A 301 6.58 -19.81 1.48
C VAL A 301 6.84 -19.72 -0.03
N GLY A 302 8.12 -19.61 -0.43
CA GLY A 302 8.56 -19.51 -1.81
C GLY A 302 8.24 -18.16 -2.44
N VAL A 303 8.46 -17.06 -1.72
CA VAL A 303 8.28 -15.69 -2.23
C VAL A 303 9.57 -14.88 -2.10
N PRO A 304 9.83 -13.85 -2.94
CA PRO A 304 11.05 -13.07 -2.85
C PRO A 304 11.14 -12.25 -1.56
N PHE A 305 12.33 -12.17 -0.98
CA PHE A 305 12.63 -11.22 0.10
C PHE A 305 13.40 -10.03 -0.47
N LEU A 306 12.79 -8.84 -0.46
CA LEU A 306 13.39 -7.65 -1.08
C LEU A 306 14.46 -7.04 -0.17
N GLY A 307 14.20 -6.98 1.14
CA GLY A 307 15.17 -6.47 2.09
C GLY A 307 14.56 -6.00 3.41
N LYS A 308 15.43 -5.40 4.22
CA LYS A 308 15.12 -4.86 5.53
C LYS A 308 15.26 -3.34 5.51
N VAL A 309 14.34 -2.63 6.15
CA VAL A 309 14.46 -1.20 6.43
C VAL A 309 14.54 -1.03 7.95
N PRO A 310 15.62 -0.45 8.49
CA PRO A 310 15.76 -0.24 9.93
C PRO A 310 14.85 0.90 10.42
N LEU A 311 14.57 0.92 11.72
CA LEU A 311 14.05 2.12 12.36
C LEU A 311 15.08 3.24 12.21
N ASP A 312 14.66 4.33 11.56
CA ASP A 312 15.45 5.52 11.32
C ASP A 312 14.59 6.74 11.67
N PRO A 313 14.89 7.45 12.77
CA PRO A 313 14.16 8.67 13.14
C PRO A 313 14.15 9.74 12.04
N GLN A 314 15.19 9.78 11.20
CA GLN A 314 15.26 10.74 10.10
C GLN A 314 14.31 10.38 8.96
N LEU A 315 14.04 9.09 8.73
CA LEU A 315 12.98 8.65 7.80
C LEU A 315 11.61 9.09 8.28
N CYS A 316 11.33 8.91 9.58
CA CYS A 316 10.07 9.36 10.19
C CYS A 316 9.90 10.87 10.01
N LYS A 317 10.95 11.64 10.35
CA LYS A 317 10.95 13.09 10.20
C LYS A 317 10.81 13.55 8.75
N ALA A 318 11.46 12.86 7.81
CA ALA A 318 11.32 13.16 6.38
C ALA A 318 9.87 12.94 5.93
N ALA A 319 9.23 11.84 6.34
CA ALA A 319 7.82 11.58 6.04
C ALA A 319 6.89 12.63 6.68
N GLU A 320 7.10 12.99 7.94
CA GLU A 320 6.28 14.02 8.63
C GLU A 320 6.40 15.40 7.99
N GLU A 321 7.57 15.72 7.41
CA GLU A 321 7.83 16.97 6.71
C GLU A 321 7.50 16.91 5.21
N GLY A 322 6.96 15.79 4.72
CA GLY A 322 6.57 15.64 3.31
C GLY A 322 7.72 15.48 2.32
N ARG A 323 8.90 15.06 2.78
CA ARG A 323 10.14 15.03 1.99
C ARG A 323 10.56 13.60 1.64
N SER A 324 11.14 13.47 0.45
CA SER A 324 11.82 12.25 0.03
C SER A 324 13.03 11.95 0.91
N CYS A 325 13.15 10.70 1.40
CA CYS A 325 14.32 10.27 2.17
C CYS A 325 15.60 10.23 1.31
N PHE A 326 15.47 10.13 -0.01
CA PHE A 326 16.61 10.13 -0.94
C PHE A 326 17.21 11.52 -1.13
N ALA A 327 16.43 12.57 -0.89
CA ALA A 327 16.91 13.96 -0.90
C ALA A 327 17.43 14.42 0.48
N ASP A 328 17.06 13.74 1.57
CA ASP A 328 17.52 14.05 2.91
C ASP A 328 18.82 13.30 3.25
N HIS A 329 19.94 14.02 3.23
CA HIS A 329 21.26 13.50 3.60
C HIS A 329 21.36 12.97 5.05
N ARG A 330 20.35 13.20 5.88
CA ARG A 330 20.26 12.66 7.25
C ARG A 330 19.69 11.23 7.28
N CYS A 331 18.96 10.79 6.25
CA CYS A 331 18.44 9.42 6.12
C CYS A 331 19.54 8.41 5.73
N ARG A 332 20.63 8.38 6.51
CA ARG A 332 21.86 7.65 6.16
C ARG A 332 21.72 6.14 6.16
N VAL A 333 20.72 5.61 6.86
CA VAL A 333 20.54 4.15 7.00
C VAL A 333 19.31 3.65 6.24
N SER A 334 18.20 4.38 6.32
CA SER A 334 16.96 4.02 5.61
C SER A 334 17.06 4.22 4.09
N ALA A 335 17.64 5.32 3.61
CA ALA A 335 17.65 5.62 2.18
C ALA A 335 18.48 4.58 1.37
N PRO A 336 19.69 4.15 1.78
CA PRO A 336 20.40 3.08 1.08
C PRO A 336 19.65 1.73 1.11
N ALA A 337 18.99 1.41 2.24
CA ALA A 337 18.22 0.18 2.38
C ALA A 337 17.01 0.16 1.44
N LEU A 338 16.24 1.24 1.40
CA LEU A 338 15.12 1.43 0.47
C LEU A 338 15.59 1.42 -0.99
N LYS A 339 16.71 2.09 -1.29
CA LYS A 339 17.29 2.09 -2.63
C LYS A 339 17.61 0.68 -3.10
N GLY A 340 18.25 -0.14 -2.27
CA GLY A 340 18.56 -1.54 -2.60
C GLY A 340 17.30 -2.41 -2.80
N ILE A 341 16.22 -2.14 -2.07
CA ILE A 341 14.91 -2.80 -2.28
C ILE A 341 14.33 -2.43 -3.65
N ILE A 342 14.36 -1.14 -4.00
CA ILE A 342 13.80 -0.61 -5.24
C ILE A 342 14.62 -1.06 -6.45
N GLU A 343 15.95 -1.07 -6.35
CA GLU A 343 16.82 -1.59 -7.41
C GLU A 343 16.54 -3.07 -7.69
N LYS A 344 16.34 -3.90 -6.66
CA LYS A 344 15.93 -5.31 -6.84
C LYS A 344 14.55 -5.43 -7.49
N LEU A 345 13.62 -4.57 -7.09
CA LEU A 345 12.27 -4.54 -7.63
C LEU A 345 12.31 -4.28 -9.14
N VAL A 346 13.00 -3.22 -9.57
CA VAL A 346 13.15 -2.84 -10.98
C VAL A 346 13.99 -3.88 -11.76
N ALA A 347 15.07 -4.41 -11.17
CA ALA A 347 15.93 -5.39 -11.83
C ALA A 347 15.26 -6.74 -12.09
N ASN A 348 14.32 -7.15 -11.24
CA ASN A 348 13.54 -8.37 -11.42
C ASN A 348 12.49 -8.26 -12.54
N LYS A 349 12.54 -7.18 -13.34
CA LYS A 349 11.64 -6.90 -14.45
C LYS A 349 10.19 -6.93 -14.02
N ILE A 350 9.86 -5.98 -13.14
CA ILE A 350 8.61 -5.24 -13.40
C ILE A 350 8.77 -4.59 -14.78
#